data_AF-A0A388TBW4-F1
#
_entry.id   AF-A0A388TBW4-F1
#
_cell.length_a   1.000
_cell.length_b   1.000
_cell.length_c   1.000
_cell.angle_alpha   90.00
_cell.angle_beta   90.00
_cell.angle_gamma   90.00
#
_symmetry.space_group_name_H-M   'P 1'
#
loop_
_entity.id
_entity.type
_entity.pdbx_description
1 polymer ?
#
loop_
_entity_poly.entity_id
_entity_poly.type
_entity_poly.pdbx_seq_one_letter_code
_entity_poly.pdbx_strand_id
1 'polypeptide(L)'
;MLTWEEIKKMDRAAIEKKVGELKKEYFEKKQKLLRGEQKDISEFKKLKKTVARLLTFAAALPPMEIKKIEATVTQTEEKGKKSKPAKEPKPETKKTEKKAVKKTEKKIVKKEKRK
;
A
#
# COMPACT_ATOMS: atom_id res chain seq x y z
N MET A 1 21.69 10.79 -0.20
CA MET A 1 20.48 10.72 -1.08
C MET A 1 21.00 10.49 -2.47
N LEU A 2 20.49 9.51 -3.25
CA LEU A 2 21.09 9.21 -4.55
C LEU A 2 21.13 10.45 -5.47
N THR A 3 22.32 10.74 -5.96
CA THR A 3 22.64 11.73 -6.97
C THR A 3 22.25 11.24 -8.35
N TRP A 4 22.22 12.15 -9.33
CA TRP A 4 21.90 11.82 -10.71
C TRP A 4 22.99 10.95 -11.36
N GLU A 5 24.25 11.19 -11.01
CA GLU A 5 25.41 10.45 -11.55
C GLU A 5 25.48 9.01 -11.05
N GLU A 6 25.16 8.76 -9.78
CA GLU A 6 25.04 7.42 -9.23
C GLU A 6 23.94 6.63 -9.96
N ILE A 7 22.76 7.22 -10.14
CA ILE A 7 21.63 6.56 -10.81
C ILE A 7 21.96 6.23 -12.27
N LYS A 8 22.64 7.12 -12.99
CA LYS A 8 23.02 6.91 -14.40
C LYS A 8 23.96 5.72 -14.62
N LYS A 9 24.70 5.30 -13.59
CA LYS A 9 25.63 4.16 -13.62
C LYS A 9 24.97 2.83 -13.22
N MET A 10 23.69 2.82 -12.86
CA MET A 10 22.99 1.62 -12.39
C MET A 10 22.27 0.89 -13.52
N ASP A 11 22.43 -0.43 -13.58
CA ASP A 11 21.61 -1.29 -14.43
C ASP A 11 20.14 -1.31 -13.99
N ARG A 12 19.24 -1.63 -14.92
CA ARG A 12 17.80 -1.71 -14.69
C ARG A 12 17.44 -2.62 -13.50
N ALA A 13 18.04 -3.81 -13.41
CA ALA A 13 17.83 -4.72 -12.28
C ALA A 13 18.28 -4.13 -10.93
N ALA A 14 19.40 -3.40 -10.91
CA ALA A 14 19.88 -2.72 -9.72
C ALA A 14 18.93 -1.57 -9.32
N ILE A 15 18.42 -0.81 -10.29
CA ILE A 15 17.42 0.24 -10.07
C ILE A 15 16.12 -0.35 -9.49
N GLU A 16 15.60 -1.42 -10.07
CA GLU A 16 14.37 -2.09 -9.62
C GLU A 16 14.52 -2.64 -8.19
N LYS A 17 15.66 -3.28 -7.86
CA LYS A 17 15.99 -3.68 -6.49
C LYS A 17 16.01 -2.48 -5.52
N LYS A 18 16.66 -1.38 -5.91
CA LYS A 18 16.75 -0.15 -5.10
C LYS A 18 15.39 0.51 -4.87
N VAL A 19 14.52 0.50 -5.89
CA VAL A 19 13.12 0.95 -5.78
C VAL A 19 12.34 0.07 -4.81
N GLY A 20 12.57 -1.24 -4.82
CA GLY A 20 12.00 -2.18 -3.84
C GLY A 20 12.41 -1.86 -2.40
N GLU A 21 13.71 -1.65 -2.15
CA GLU A 21 14.25 -1.23 -0.85
C GLU A 21 13.63 0.09 -0.36
N LEU A 22 13.62 1.13 -1.21
CA LEU A 22 13.08 2.45 -0.87
C LEU A 22 11.55 2.45 -0.64
N LYS A 23 10.81 1.55 -1.31
CA LYS A 23 9.38 1.34 -1.05
C LYS A 23 9.12 0.70 0.32
N LYS A 24 9.96 -0.24 0.76
CA LYS A 24 9.90 -0.83 2.11
C LYS A 24 10.22 0.22 3.17
N GLU A 25 11.33 0.97 3.02
CA GLU A 25 11.70 2.05 3.94
C GLU A 25 10.59 3.10 4.05
N TYR A 26 9.99 3.51 2.92
CA TYR A 26 8.86 4.43 2.91
C TYR A 26 7.65 3.89 3.70
N PHE A 27 7.34 2.59 3.57
CA PHE A 27 6.23 1.96 4.29
C PHE A 27 6.52 1.87 5.79
N GLU A 28 7.72 1.44 6.20
CA GLU A 28 8.13 1.36 7.60
C GLU A 28 8.09 2.74 8.28
N LYS A 29 8.67 3.76 7.65
CA LYS A 29 8.57 5.15 8.14
C LYS A 29 7.11 5.60 8.18
N LYS A 30 6.26 5.17 7.24
CA LYS A 30 4.83 5.54 7.23
C LYS A 30 4.08 4.88 8.39
N GLN A 31 4.42 3.65 8.78
CA GLN A 31 3.90 3.00 9.99
C GLN A 31 4.34 3.77 11.26
N LYS A 32 5.61 4.14 11.38
CA LYS A 32 6.13 4.96 12.50
C LYS A 32 5.44 6.32 12.60
N LEU A 33 5.20 6.99 11.47
CA LEU A 33 4.43 8.24 11.40
C LEU A 33 2.97 8.06 11.86
N LEU A 34 2.32 6.94 11.50
CA LEU A 34 0.95 6.63 11.94
C LEU A 34 0.86 6.31 13.44
N ARG A 35 1.92 5.75 14.03
CA ARG A 35 2.06 5.53 15.48
C ARG A 35 2.44 6.80 16.26
N GLY A 36 2.78 7.90 15.58
CA GLY A 36 3.25 9.14 16.20
C GLY A 36 4.74 9.13 16.62
N GLU A 37 5.47 8.04 16.35
CA GLU A 37 6.89 7.86 16.67
C GLU A 37 7.79 8.77 15.82
N GLN A 38 7.40 9.07 14.57
CA GLN A 38 8.16 9.89 13.64
C GLN A 38 7.35 11.12 13.20
N LYS A 39 7.87 12.33 13.45
CA LYS A 39 7.19 13.59 13.09
C LYS A 39 7.68 14.22 11.78
N ASP A 40 8.83 13.79 11.26
CA ASP A 40 9.46 14.38 10.06
C ASP A 40 8.81 13.97 8.73
N ILE A 41 7.79 14.72 8.33
CA ILE A 41 7.08 14.54 7.05
C ILE A 41 8.01 14.84 5.85
N SER A 42 9.05 15.66 6.04
CA SER A 42 10.02 16.07 5.02
C SER A 42 10.77 14.89 4.37
N GLU A 43 11.04 13.83 5.13
CA GLU A 43 11.71 12.63 4.59
C GLU A 43 10.89 11.89 3.54
N PHE A 44 9.56 11.85 3.70
CA PHE A 44 8.67 11.18 2.76
C PHE A 44 8.69 11.87 1.39
N LYS A 45 8.77 13.22 1.38
CA LYS A 45 8.91 14.00 0.14
C LYS A 45 10.28 13.74 -0.53
N LYS A 46 11.33 13.55 0.27
CA LYS A 46 12.67 13.16 -0.21
C LYS A 46 12.63 11.74 -0.82
N LEU A 47 12.14 10.73 -0.10
CA LEU A 47 12.03 9.34 -0.58
C LEU A 47 11.20 9.23 -1.87
N LYS A 48 10.02 9.85 -1.93
CA LYS A 48 9.18 9.86 -3.14
C LYS A 48 9.92 10.43 -4.36
N LYS A 49 10.68 11.52 -4.19
CA LYS A 49 11.49 12.11 -5.27
C LYS A 49 12.60 11.16 -5.74
N THR A 50 13.28 10.46 -4.83
CA THR A 50 14.31 9.46 -5.19
C THR A 50 13.71 8.31 -5.99
N VAL A 51 12.59 7.74 -5.52
CA VAL A 51 11.88 6.65 -6.22
C VAL A 51 11.41 7.10 -7.61
N ALA A 52 10.86 8.32 -7.74
CA ALA A 52 10.44 8.86 -9.02
C ALA A 52 11.61 8.98 -10.01
N ARG A 53 12.76 9.52 -9.59
CA ARG A 53 13.97 9.62 -10.42
C ARG A 53 14.45 8.25 -10.91
N LEU A 54 14.55 7.28 -9.99
CA LEU A 54 14.94 5.91 -10.32
C LEU A 54 14.00 5.29 -11.38
N LEU A 55 12.68 5.47 -11.22
CA LEU A 55 11.70 4.99 -12.21
C LEU A 55 11.80 5.71 -13.56
N THR A 56 12.08 7.02 -13.59
CA THR A 56 12.34 7.75 -14.84
C THR A 56 13.54 7.17 -15.59
N PHE A 57 14.63 6.83 -14.89
CA PHE A 57 15.79 6.19 -15.50
C PHE A 57 15.49 4.75 -15.97
N ALA A 58 14.80 3.93 -15.15
CA ALA A 58 14.40 2.58 -15.56
C ALA A 58 13.47 2.57 -16.79
N ALA A 59 12.65 3.61 -16.97
CA ALA A 59 11.80 3.77 -18.15
C ALA A 59 12.57 4.20 -19.41
N ALA A 60 13.73 4.85 -19.26
CA ALA A 60 14.62 5.22 -20.37
C ALA A 60 15.56 4.08 -20.80
N LEU A 61 15.78 3.09 -19.92
CA LEU A 61 16.53 1.87 -20.25
C LEU A 61 15.64 0.88 -21.01
N PRO A 62 16.20 0.05 -21.92
CA PRO A 62 15.44 -0.98 -22.61
C PRO A 62 14.75 -1.94 -21.63
N PRO A 63 13.59 -2.53 -22.00
CA PRO A 63 12.96 -3.56 -21.19
C PRO A 63 13.92 -4.75 -21.05
N MET A 64 14.20 -5.16 -19.81
CA MET A 64 14.77 -6.50 -19.61
C MET A 64 13.70 -7.52 -20.00
N GLU A 65 14.10 -8.51 -20.80
CA GLU A 65 13.24 -9.63 -21.14
C GLU A 65 12.87 -10.39 -19.87
N ILE A 66 11.64 -10.18 -19.40
CA ILE A 66 11.06 -10.98 -18.33
C ILE A 66 10.82 -12.36 -18.92
N LYS A 67 11.80 -13.26 -18.77
CA LYS A 67 11.59 -14.69 -18.95
C LYS A 67 10.44 -15.08 -18.03
N LYS A 68 9.27 -15.35 -18.62
CA LYS A 68 8.08 -15.76 -17.88
C LYS A 68 8.41 -17.07 -17.18
N ILE A 69 8.67 -16.99 -15.88
CA ILE A 69 8.66 -18.15 -15.01
C ILE A 69 7.18 -18.50 -14.88
N GLU A 70 6.73 -19.49 -15.65
CA GLU A 70 5.38 -19.99 -15.54
C GLU A 70 5.19 -20.58 -14.15
N ALA A 71 4.49 -19.84 -13.30
CA ALA A 71 4.14 -20.30 -11.97
C ALA A 71 3.06 -21.37 -12.09
N THR A 72 3.48 -22.62 -12.29
CA THR A 72 2.67 -23.82 -12.05
C THR A 72 2.31 -23.88 -10.57
N VAL A 73 1.22 -23.19 -10.20
CA VAL A 73 0.60 -23.31 -8.89
C VAL A 73 -0.09 -24.66 -8.83
N THR A 74 0.63 -25.69 -8.39
CA THR A 74 0.05 -26.94 -7.93
C THR A 74 -0.79 -26.66 -6.68
N GLN A 75 -2.09 -26.48 -6.88
CA GLN A 75 -3.07 -26.52 -5.80
C GLN A 75 -3.19 -27.97 -5.31
N THR A 76 -2.42 -28.34 -4.30
CA THR A 76 -2.67 -29.59 -3.56
C THR A 76 -3.79 -29.33 -2.56
N GLU A 77 -5.04 -29.52 -2.98
CA GLU A 77 -6.11 -29.82 -2.02
C GLU A 77 -5.82 -31.18 -1.39
N GLU A 78 -5.72 -31.26 -0.06
CA GLU A 78 -5.98 -32.51 0.66
C GLU A 78 -7.04 -32.30 1.75
N LYS A 79 -8.23 -32.83 1.50
CA LYS A 79 -9.38 -32.75 2.39
C LYS A 79 -9.32 -33.85 3.47
N GLY A 80 -8.91 -33.46 4.67
CA GLY A 80 -9.59 -33.78 5.95
C GLY A 80 -9.79 -35.23 6.44
N LYS A 81 -9.66 -35.40 7.75
CA LYS A 81 -10.32 -36.50 8.50
C LYS A 81 -11.26 -35.94 9.57
N LYS A 82 -12.49 -36.47 9.59
CA LYS A 82 -13.56 -36.16 10.55
C LYS A 82 -13.44 -37.05 11.79
N SER A 83 -13.85 -36.54 12.93
CA SER A 83 -14.59 -37.31 13.95
C SER A 83 -15.64 -36.40 14.62
N LYS A 84 -16.76 -37.02 15.03
CA LYS A 84 -18.05 -36.48 15.52
C LYS A 84 -18.56 -37.45 16.62
N PRO A 85 -19.71 -37.31 17.30
CA PRO A 85 -20.93 -36.53 17.00
C PRO A 85 -21.02 -35.19 17.76
N ALA A 86 -22.19 -34.84 18.32
CA ALA A 86 -22.51 -33.58 19.01
C ALA A 86 -23.80 -33.73 19.86
N LYS A 87 -24.26 -32.66 20.55
CA LYS A 87 -25.59 -32.56 21.17
C LYS A 87 -26.26 -31.22 20.80
N GLU A 88 -27.46 -31.30 20.24
CA GLU A 88 -28.43 -30.21 19.98
C GLU A 88 -29.43 -30.10 21.17
N PRO A 89 -30.35 -29.10 21.27
CA PRO A 89 -30.88 -28.23 20.21
C PRO A 89 -31.05 -26.71 20.49
N LYS A 90 -31.50 -26.04 19.41
CA LYS A 90 -32.12 -24.71 19.18
C LYS A 90 -33.11 -24.17 20.26
N PRO A 91 -33.49 -22.86 20.30
CA PRO A 91 -33.91 -22.07 19.12
C PRO A 91 -33.55 -20.56 19.05
N GLU A 92 -34.12 -19.94 18.01
CA GLU A 92 -33.83 -18.66 17.38
C GLU A 92 -34.20 -17.41 18.20
N THR A 93 -33.58 -16.27 17.88
CA THR A 93 -34.28 -14.97 17.96
C THR A 93 -33.76 -14.00 16.90
N LYS A 94 -34.70 -13.39 16.17
CA LYS A 94 -34.47 -12.42 15.09
C LYS A 94 -33.85 -11.13 15.66
N LYS A 95 -33.01 -10.44 14.88
CA LYS A 95 -32.75 -9.00 15.09
C LYS A 95 -33.04 -8.20 13.83
N THR A 96 -33.70 -7.07 14.07
CA THR A 96 -34.57 -6.37 13.13
C THR A 96 -33.86 -5.23 12.38
N GLU A 97 -34.59 -4.61 11.46
CA GLU A 97 -34.10 -3.62 10.50
C GLU A 97 -33.59 -2.28 11.05
N LYS A 98 -32.75 -1.63 10.23
CA LYS A 98 -32.71 -0.20 9.88
C LYS A 98 -33.23 0.84 10.92
N LYS A 99 -32.36 1.80 11.25
CA LYS A 99 -32.70 3.24 11.03
C LYS A 99 -31.46 4.13 10.97
N ALA A 100 -31.55 5.19 10.17
CA ALA A 100 -30.49 6.17 9.92
C ALA A 100 -30.69 7.45 10.75
N VAL A 101 -29.60 8.15 11.11
CA VAL A 101 -29.67 9.53 11.63
C VAL A 101 -28.54 10.42 11.07
N LYS A 102 -28.97 11.39 10.24
CA LYS A 102 -28.40 12.74 9.98
C LYS A 102 -26.90 12.89 9.68
N LYS A 103 -26.62 13.17 8.38
CA LYS A 103 -25.59 14.15 8.00
C LYS A 103 -25.97 15.52 8.55
N THR A 104 -25.01 16.27 9.10
CA THR A 104 -25.16 17.71 9.40
C THR A 104 -24.36 18.52 8.40
N GLU A 105 -25.07 19.26 7.55
CA GLU A 105 -24.46 20.23 6.64
C GLU A 105 -24.04 21.48 7.44
N LYS A 106 -22.80 21.94 7.28
CA LYS A 106 -22.41 23.30 7.68
C LYS A 106 -22.10 24.14 6.44
N LYS A 107 -23.13 24.87 6.03
CA LYS A 107 -23.13 25.90 4.98
C LYS A 107 -22.29 27.09 5.45
N ILE A 108 -21.11 27.31 4.86
CA ILE A 108 -20.29 28.51 5.13
C ILE A 108 -20.66 29.58 4.10
N VAL A 109 -21.35 30.63 4.55
CA VAL A 109 -21.72 31.77 3.71
C VAL A 109 -20.76 32.92 3.92
N LYS A 110 -20.12 33.32 2.81
CA LYS A 110 -19.63 34.66 2.42
C LYS A 110 -19.59 35.74 3.52
N LYS A 111 -18.41 36.32 3.76
CA LYS A 111 -18.32 37.71 4.24
C LYS A 111 -17.44 38.54 3.32
N GLU A 112 -18.11 39.45 2.62
CA GLU A 112 -17.54 40.44 1.71
C GLU A 112 -16.87 41.55 2.52
N LYS A 113 -15.67 41.98 2.11
CA LYS A 113 -15.05 43.23 2.57
C LYS A 113 -14.56 44.01 1.36
N ARG A 114 -15.37 44.98 0.93
CA ARG A 114 -14.91 46.16 0.21
C ARG A 114 -14.69 47.27 1.24
N LYS A 115 -13.50 47.86 1.24
CA LYS A 115 -13.21 49.25 1.64
C LYS A 115 -11.85 49.60 1.05
#